data_AF-A0A1H4FC76-F1
#
_entry.id   AF-A0A1H4FC76-F1
#
_cell.length_a   1.000
_cell.length_b   1.000
_cell.length_c   1.000
_cell.angle_alpha   90.00
_cell.angle_beta   90.00
_cell.angle_gamma   90.00
#
_symmetry.space_group_name_H-M   'P 1'
#
loop_
_entity.id
_entity.type
_entity.pdbx_description
1 polymer ?
#
loop_
_entity_poly.entity_id
_entity_poly.type
_entity_poly.pdbx_seq_one_letter_code
_entity_poly.pdbx_strand_id
1 'polypeptide(L)'
;FLFFSLFINLSVFSEIVIVDGVEYEIVKKAQKASVHKSGVSWKGGNVVIPSTILYNDTIYDVVAIDDYAFDVNGMSEVPYGNITLPNTIKTIGYSAFSHSKIDTLRIPDLSFYCKIKFDQNYGLGNIAVNPLAYTKHLFVNGVEIRDLIIPNDVDSISAYAFWNAKPIISVTIPKSVKSIGKEAFRYCKSIGSVQVQGATVISESAFGSCNNLIVLSFNDKTELKSSAFSGCNMLESIIGDSNITKMGQAVFSGCINLKNFTLSNEIEKIETRLFYSCSSLTSITIPTSCTLVGANAFEGCSDLSSVTIPDSVTIIGERAFSACTNLVEVVVGTGITKIESC
;
A
#
# COMPACT_ATOMS: atom_id res chain seq x y z
N PHE A 1 -17.84 43.04 38.07
CA PHE A 1 -18.64 42.51 36.96
C PHE A 1 -17.70 42.13 35.84
N LEU A 2 -17.33 40.84 35.79
CA LEU A 2 -16.45 40.27 34.78
C LEU A 2 -17.17 40.26 33.42
N PHE A 3 -16.52 40.85 32.41
CA PHE A 3 -16.84 40.60 31.01
C PHE A 3 -16.46 39.15 30.68
N PHE A 4 -17.44 38.25 30.67
CA PHE A 4 -17.32 36.98 29.96
C PHE A 4 -17.45 37.28 28.47
N SER A 5 -16.32 37.28 27.74
CA SER A 5 -16.33 37.25 26.29
C SER A 5 -16.90 35.89 25.87
N LEU A 6 -18.15 35.91 25.40
CA LEU A 6 -18.76 34.81 24.70
C LEU A 6 -18.07 34.69 23.33
N PHE A 7 -16.92 34.01 23.28
CA PHE A 7 -16.47 33.39 22.04
C PHE A 7 -17.45 32.27 21.74
N ILE A 8 -18.58 32.60 21.13
CA ILE A 8 -19.31 31.65 20.29
C ILE A 8 -18.32 31.32 19.18
N ASN A 9 -17.58 30.24 19.36
CA ASN A 9 -16.97 29.55 18.26
C ASN A 9 -18.14 29.26 17.31
N LEU A 10 -18.21 29.99 16.19
CA LEU A 10 -19.06 29.68 15.05
C LEU A 10 -18.61 28.32 14.52
N SER A 11 -18.90 27.29 15.30
CA SER A 11 -18.89 25.92 14.90
C SER A 11 -19.83 25.85 13.72
N VAL A 12 -19.25 25.38 12.63
CA VAL A 12 -19.91 25.03 11.40
C VAL A 12 -21.10 24.16 11.77
N PHE A 13 -22.34 24.67 11.68
CA PHE A 13 -23.52 23.85 11.95
C PHE A 13 -23.55 22.72 10.92
N SER A 14 -23.15 21.53 11.34
CA SER A 14 -23.43 20.31 10.62
C SER A 14 -24.82 19.80 11.01
N GLU A 15 -25.47 19.11 10.08
CA GLU A 15 -26.80 18.54 10.28
C GLU A 15 -26.81 17.14 9.67
N ILE A 16 -27.41 16.17 10.36
CA ILE A 16 -27.60 14.83 9.82
C ILE A 16 -28.91 14.81 9.03
N VAL A 17 -28.83 14.34 7.80
CA VAL A 17 -29.98 14.19 6.89
C VAL A 17 -30.01 12.78 6.31
N ILE A 18 -31.21 12.31 5.95
CA ILE A 18 -31.38 11.02 5.29
C ILE A 18 -31.88 11.26 3.87
N VAL A 19 -31.14 10.75 2.89
CA VAL A 19 -31.50 10.81 1.47
C VAL A 19 -31.42 9.39 0.91
N ASP A 20 -32.52 8.90 0.34
CA ASP A 20 -32.64 7.53 -0.22
C ASP A 20 -32.23 6.41 0.75
N GLY A 21 -32.41 6.63 2.06
CA GLY A 21 -32.08 5.66 3.11
C GLY A 21 -30.60 5.62 3.49
N VAL A 22 -29.79 6.56 3.00
CA VAL A 22 -28.40 6.80 3.40
C VAL A 22 -28.34 8.05 4.28
N GLU A 23 -27.62 7.96 5.39
CA GLU A 23 -27.35 9.10 6.26
C GLU A 23 -26.17 9.93 5.74
N TYR A 24 -26.33 11.25 5.81
CA TYR A 24 -25.29 12.19 5.46
C TYR A 24 -25.14 13.26 6.53
N GLU A 25 -23.90 13.63 6.86
CA GLU A 25 -23.60 14.85 7.59
C GLU A 25 -23.38 15.97 6.57
N ILE A 26 -24.24 17.01 6.60
CA ILE A 26 -24.13 18.16 5.72
C ILE A 26 -23.46 19.33 6.41
N VAL A 27 -22.50 19.95 5.73
CA VAL A 27 -21.83 21.18 6.16
C VAL A 27 -22.40 22.35 5.36
N LYS A 28 -23.39 23.06 5.95
CA LYS A 28 -24.17 24.14 5.29
C LYS A 28 -23.31 25.18 4.59
N LYS A 29 -22.30 25.71 5.28
CA LYS A 29 -21.44 26.78 4.75
C LYS A 29 -20.56 26.31 3.58
N ALA A 30 -20.14 25.05 3.59
CA ALA A 30 -19.25 24.50 2.56
C ALA A 30 -20.01 23.87 1.38
N GLN A 31 -21.33 23.67 1.53
CA GLN A 31 -22.15 22.91 0.59
C GLN A 31 -21.55 21.53 0.30
N LYS A 32 -21.06 20.87 1.36
CA LYS A 32 -20.49 19.52 1.32
C LYS A 32 -21.30 18.57 2.18
N ALA A 33 -21.29 17.31 1.79
CA ALA A 33 -21.84 16.21 2.54
C ALA A 33 -20.80 15.09 2.66
N SER A 34 -20.86 14.37 3.78
CA SER A 34 -20.17 13.10 3.98
C SER A 34 -21.19 12.01 4.26
N VAL A 35 -20.91 10.78 3.83
CA VAL A 35 -21.72 9.62 4.22
C VAL A 35 -21.46 9.33 5.69
N HIS A 36 -22.53 9.27 6.48
CA HIS A 36 -22.47 9.24 7.94
C HIS A 36 -23.19 8.01 8.50
N LYS A 37 -22.94 7.68 9.77
CA LYS A 37 -23.69 6.65 10.51
C LYS A 37 -23.92 7.08 11.96
N SER A 38 -25.18 7.34 12.31
CA SER A 38 -25.63 7.73 13.66
C SER A 38 -26.33 6.60 14.44
N GLY A 39 -26.44 5.39 13.85
CA GLY A 39 -27.01 4.21 14.50
C GLY A 39 -28.30 3.66 13.86
N VAL A 40 -28.81 4.28 12.80
CA VAL A 40 -29.94 3.72 12.04
C VAL A 40 -29.48 2.53 11.21
N SER A 41 -30.30 1.47 11.20
CA SER A 41 -30.08 0.30 10.35
C SER A 41 -30.36 0.68 8.90
N TRP A 42 -29.34 0.59 8.07
CA TRP A 42 -29.47 0.83 6.64
C TRP A 42 -30.44 -0.18 6.04
N LYS A 43 -31.26 0.26 5.09
CA LYS A 43 -32.08 -0.68 4.31
C LYS A 43 -31.14 -1.60 3.54
N GLY A 44 -31.30 -2.91 3.70
CA GLY A 44 -30.45 -3.87 3.02
C GLY A 44 -30.49 -3.74 1.49
N GLY A 45 -29.45 -4.19 0.80
CA GLY A 45 -29.34 -4.19 -0.67
C GLY A 45 -28.08 -3.52 -1.21
N ASN A 46 -28.21 -2.96 -2.41
CA ASN A 46 -27.14 -2.22 -3.09
C ASN A 46 -27.16 -0.76 -2.66
N VAL A 47 -26.02 -0.22 -2.24
CA VAL A 47 -25.88 1.20 -1.90
C VAL A 47 -25.25 1.93 -3.08
N VAL A 48 -25.93 2.97 -3.56
CA VAL A 48 -25.39 3.89 -4.59
C VAL A 48 -25.24 5.26 -3.94
N ILE A 49 -24.00 5.68 -3.75
CA ILE A 49 -23.71 7.00 -3.19
C ILE A 49 -23.77 8.00 -4.36
N PRO A 50 -24.67 9.01 -4.34
CA PRO A 50 -24.76 9.99 -5.41
C PRO A 50 -23.63 11.02 -5.29
N SER A 51 -23.27 11.66 -6.41
CA SER A 51 -22.26 12.74 -6.39
C SER A 51 -22.74 13.97 -5.61
N THR A 52 -24.05 14.19 -5.55
CA THR A 52 -24.69 15.29 -4.84
C THR A 52 -25.97 14.84 -4.16
N ILE A 53 -26.40 15.56 -3.13
CA ILE A 53 -27.73 15.42 -2.51
C ILE A 53 -28.45 16.78 -2.50
N LEU A 54 -29.78 16.75 -2.59
CA LEU A 54 -30.65 17.93 -2.48
C LEU A 54 -31.32 17.93 -1.11
N TYR A 55 -31.16 19.00 -0.34
CA TYR A 55 -31.82 19.19 0.94
C TYR A 55 -32.21 20.65 1.12
N ASN A 56 -33.50 20.93 1.40
CA ASN A 56 -34.06 22.28 1.55
C ASN A 56 -33.61 23.23 0.42
N ASP A 57 -33.85 22.84 -0.83
CA ASP A 57 -33.51 23.58 -2.05
C ASP A 57 -32.01 23.90 -2.24
N THR A 58 -31.14 23.28 -1.44
CA THR A 58 -29.69 23.44 -1.51
C THR A 58 -29.03 22.13 -1.95
N ILE A 59 -28.09 22.23 -2.89
CA ILE A 59 -27.29 21.11 -3.38
C ILE A 59 -26.01 21.00 -2.53
N TYR A 60 -25.68 19.78 -2.13
CA TYR A 60 -24.46 19.45 -1.38
C TYR A 60 -23.65 18.42 -2.15
N ASP A 61 -22.36 18.68 -2.37
CA ASP A 61 -21.46 17.70 -2.97
C ASP A 61 -21.09 16.62 -1.95
N VAL A 62 -21.32 15.35 -2.28
CA VAL A 62 -20.90 14.23 -1.45
C VAL A 62 -19.41 13.98 -1.69
N VAL A 63 -18.56 14.33 -0.74
CA VAL A 63 -17.10 14.35 -0.92
C VAL A 63 -16.33 13.41 -0.01
N ALA A 64 -17.00 12.80 0.96
CA ALA A 64 -16.34 11.97 1.97
C ALA A 64 -17.23 10.81 2.42
N ILE A 65 -16.59 9.81 2.99
CA ILE A 65 -17.22 8.75 3.78
C ILE A 65 -16.60 8.85 5.17
N ASP A 66 -17.42 9.06 6.19
CA ASP A 66 -16.94 9.28 7.55
C ASP A 66 -16.44 7.98 8.18
N ASP A 67 -15.79 8.13 9.32
CA ASP A 67 -15.35 7.02 10.16
C ASP A 67 -16.52 6.08 10.45
N TYR A 68 -16.27 4.77 10.34
CA TYR A 68 -17.24 3.70 10.60
C TYR A 68 -18.56 3.76 9.83
N ALA A 69 -18.69 4.58 8.78
CA ALA A 69 -19.95 4.81 8.07
C ALA A 69 -20.63 3.51 7.58
N PHE A 70 -19.85 2.53 7.13
CA PHE A 70 -20.28 1.20 6.70
C PHE A 70 -19.78 0.07 7.61
N ASP A 71 -19.31 0.37 8.83
CA ASP A 71 -18.96 -0.67 9.79
C ASP A 71 -20.22 -1.44 10.22
N VAL A 72 -20.15 -2.76 10.28
CA VAL A 72 -21.28 -3.62 10.68
C VAL A 72 -21.00 -4.44 11.94
N ASN A 73 -19.99 -4.08 12.70
CA ASN A 73 -19.71 -4.73 13.98
C ASN A 73 -20.94 -4.72 14.90
N GLY A 74 -21.27 -5.88 15.49
CA GLY A 74 -22.41 -6.04 16.39
C GLY A 74 -23.80 -6.01 15.74
N MET A 75 -23.90 -5.92 14.41
CA MET A 75 -25.19 -5.97 13.72
C MET A 75 -25.66 -7.42 13.51
N SER A 76 -26.94 -7.69 13.80
CA SER A 76 -27.57 -9.02 13.66
C SER A 76 -27.81 -9.43 12.20
N GLU A 77 -27.99 -8.46 11.31
CA GLU A 77 -28.11 -8.64 9.87
C GLU A 77 -27.09 -7.75 9.17
N VAL A 78 -26.49 -8.23 8.07
CA VAL A 78 -25.55 -7.43 7.29
C VAL A 78 -26.27 -6.88 6.07
N PRO A 79 -26.51 -5.55 6.04
CA PRO A 79 -27.42 -4.99 5.06
C PRO A 79 -26.83 -4.91 3.65
N TYR A 80 -25.51 -4.89 3.45
CA TYR A 80 -24.94 -4.49 2.15
C TYR A 80 -24.49 -5.67 1.28
N GLY A 81 -24.96 -5.68 0.03
CA GLY A 81 -24.45 -6.56 -1.03
C GLY A 81 -23.38 -5.88 -1.88
N ASN A 82 -23.65 -4.66 -2.37
CA ASN A 82 -22.76 -3.94 -3.29
C ASN A 82 -22.71 -2.44 -2.95
N ILE A 83 -21.57 -1.80 -3.19
CA ILE A 83 -21.40 -0.35 -3.01
C ILE A 83 -20.94 0.29 -4.32
N THR A 84 -21.58 1.40 -4.69
CA THR A 84 -21.16 2.25 -5.80
C THR A 84 -20.71 3.61 -5.26
N LEU A 85 -19.47 4.00 -5.57
CA LEU A 85 -18.91 5.30 -5.18
C LEU A 85 -18.93 6.27 -6.37
N PRO A 86 -19.28 7.55 -6.16
CA PRO A 86 -19.14 8.59 -7.16
C PRO A 86 -17.68 9.08 -7.22
N ASN A 87 -17.31 9.73 -8.31
CA ASN A 87 -15.98 10.33 -8.48
C ASN A 87 -15.72 11.55 -7.59
N THR A 88 -16.74 12.03 -6.86
CA THR A 88 -16.64 13.18 -5.97
C THR A 88 -16.01 12.83 -4.61
N ILE A 89 -15.91 11.55 -4.26
CA ILE A 89 -15.29 11.10 -3.01
C ILE A 89 -13.79 11.40 -3.02
N LYS A 90 -13.33 12.12 -2.01
CA LYS A 90 -11.93 12.54 -1.81
C LYS A 90 -11.30 11.88 -0.60
N THR A 91 -12.10 11.57 0.42
CA THR A 91 -11.63 10.99 1.68
C THR A 91 -12.51 9.83 2.11
N ILE A 92 -11.88 8.81 2.68
CA ILE A 92 -12.56 7.70 3.35
C ILE A 92 -11.98 7.60 4.75
N GLY A 93 -12.86 7.72 5.75
CA GLY A 93 -12.52 7.78 7.16
C GLY A 93 -12.01 6.47 7.72
N TYR A 94 -11.52 6.55 8.95
CA TYR A 94 -11.03 5.43 9.72
C TYR A 94 -12.11 4.36 9.89
N SER A 95 -11.75 3.09 9.63
CA SER A 95 -12.67 1.95 9.78
C SER A 95 -14.00 2.09 9.02
N ALA A 96 -14.08 2.97 8.02
CA ALA A 96 -15.31 3.24 7.29
C ALA A 96 -15.98 1.97 6.75
N PHE A 97 -15.22 0.93 6.42
CA PHE A 97 -15.73 -0.34 5.89
C PHE A 97 -15.41 -1.54 6.80
N SER A 98 -15.07 -1.31 8.07
CA SER A 98 -14.74 -2.38 9.01
C SER A 98 -15.83 -3.44 9.10
N HIS A 99 -15.45 -4.71 9.17
CA HIS A 99 -16.37 -5.85 9.24
C HIS A 99 -17.41 -5.95 8.10
N SER A 100 -17.31 -5.08 7.09
CA SER A 100 -18.28 -5.02 6.00
C SER A 100 -18.29 -6.34 5.23
N LYS A 101 -19.48 -6.77 4.79
CA LYS A 101 -19.65 -7.97 3.95
C LYS A 101 -20.02 -7.60 2.51
N ILE A 102 -19.57 -6.44 2.05
CA ILE A 102 -19.75 -6.03 0.67
C ILE A 102 -19.09 -7.03 -0.28
N ASP A 103 -19.82 -7.43 -1.31
CA ASP A 103 -19.39 -8.37 -2.33
C ASP A 103 -18.75 -7.64 -3.50
N THR A 104 -19.34 -6.52 -3.95
CA THR A 104 -18.85 -5.74 -5.09
C THR A 104 -18.64 -4.26 -4.75
N LEU A 105 -17.51 -3.70 -5.21
CA LEU A 105 -17.28 -2.26 -5.33
C LEU A 105 -17.44 -1.85 -6.80
N ARG A 106 -18.22 -0.80 -7.05
CA ARG A 106 -18.36 -0.16 -8.37
C ARG A 106 -17.86 1.27 -8.30
N ILE A 107 -17.03 1.65 -9.25
CA ILE A 107 -16.52 3.01 -9.38
C ILE A 107 -16.61 3.47 -10.85
N PRO A 108 -16.85 4.76 -11.12
CA PRO A 108 -16.97 5.26 -12.50
C PRO A 108 -15.62 5.34 -13.22
N ASP A 109 -14.53 5.53 -12.47
CA ASP A 109 -13.20 5.79 -12.99
C ASP A 109 -12.14 5.35 -11.98
N LEU A 110 -10.99 4.89 -12.46
CA LEU A 110 -9.89 4.44 -11.60
C LEU A 110 -9.00 5.61 -11.15
N SER A 111 -8.92 6.68 -11.95
CA SER A 111 -8.03 7.82 -11.66
C SER A 111 -8.41 8.56 -10.40
N PHE A 112 -9.70 8.76 -10.11
CA PHE A 112 -10.12 9.33 -8.83
C PHE A 112 -9.83 8.39 -7.65
N TYR A 113 -10.02 7.08 -7.82
CA TYR A 113 -9.84 6.11 -6.74
C TYR A 113 -8.38 6.05 -6.28
N CYS A 114 -7.42 6.13 -7.22
CA CYS A 114 -6.00 6.27 -6.91
C CYS A 114 -5.67 7.52 -6.06
N LYS A 115 -6.54 8.54 -6.06
CA LYS A 115 -6.34 9.83 -5.40
C LYS A 115 -7.13 9.97 -4.08
N ILE A 116 -7.94 8.97 -3.71
CA ILE A 116 -8.66 8.98 -2.43
C ILE A 116 -7.66 8.93 -1.28
N LYS A 117 -7.86 9.81 -0.30
CA LYS A 117 -7.13 9.79 0.96
C LYS A 117 -7.85 8.91 1.96
N PHE A 118 -7.20 7.84 2.39
CA PHE A 118 -7.70 6.95 3.43
C PHE A 118 -7.14 7.40 4.79
N ASP A 119 -8.01 7.74 5.73
CA ASP A 119 -7.60 8.20 7.06
C ASP A 119 -7.10 7.03 7.93
N GLN A 120 -6.06 7.30 8.72
CA GLN A 120 -5.46 6.33 9.64
C GLN A 120 -5.29 6.91 11.02
N ASN A 121 -6.11 6.42 11.97
CA ASN A 121 -5.81 6.58 13.38
C ASN A 121 -4.82 5.50 13.82
N TYR A 122 -3.55 5.91 13.98
CA TYR A 122 -2.36 5.07 14.24
C TYR A 122 -2.33 4.31 15.59
N GLY A 123 -3.48 4.03 16.22
CA GLY A 123 -3.53 3.48 17.59
C GLY A 123 -3.93 2.01 17.71
N LEU A 124 -4.63 1.44 16.73
CA LEU A 124 -5.28 0.13 16.87
C LEU A 124 -5.11 -0.62 15.55
N GLY A 125 -4.45 -1.78 15.58
CA GLY A 125 -4.02 -2.57 14.42
C GLY A 125 -5.12 -3.15 13.50
N ASN A 126 -6.20 -2.41 13.26
CA ASN A 126 -7.29 -2.76 12.37
C ASN A 126 -7.40 -1.73 11.25
N ILE A 127 -6.65 -1.93 10.16
CA ILE A 127 -6.49 -0.99 9.02
C ILE A 127 -7.62 -1.17 7.99
N ALA A 128 -8.84 -1.36 8.49
CA ALA A 128 -10.00 -1.79 7.75
C ALA A 128 -10.73 -0.63 7.01
N VAL A 129 -9.96 0.23 6.34
CA VAL A 129 -10.47 1.47 5.71
C VAL A 129 -10.88 1.29 4.26
N ASN A 130 -10.27 0.34 3.54
CA ASN A 130 -10.47 0.21 2.11
C ASN A 130 -11.63 -0.75 1.80
N PRO A 131 -12.66 -0.34 1.04
CA PRO A 131 -13.74 -1.25 0.65
C PRO A 131 -13.23 -2.48 -0.12
N LEU A 132 -12.15 -2.35 -0.90
CA LEU A 132 -11.56 -3.46 -1.65
C LEU A 132 -11.05 -4.62 -0.77
N ALA A 133 -10.78 -4.36 0.51
CA ALA A 133 -10.39 -5.38 1.48
C ALA A 133 -11.51 -6.41 1.74
N TYR A 134 -12.76 -6.03 1.45
CA TYR A 134 -13.95 -6.82 1.76
C TYR A 134 -14.61 -7.40 0.51
N THR A 135 -14.45 -6.74 -0.64
CA THR A 135 -15.08 -7.15 -1.89
C THR A 135 -14.42 -8.34 -2.56
N LYS A 136 -15.22 -9.11 -3.29
CA LYS A 136 -14.77 -10.13 -4.24
C LYS A 136 -14.64 -9.59 -5.66
N HIS A 137 -15.39 -8.53 -5.99
CA HIS A 137 -15.44 -7.95 -7.33
C HIS A 137 -15.19 -6.44 -7.30
N LEU A 138 -14.39 -5.95 -8.24
CA LEU A 138 -14.22 -4.52 -8.53
C LEU A 138 -14.73 -4.27 -9.95
N PHE A 139 -15.69 -3.36 -10.11
CA PHE A 139 -16.10 -2.87 -11.42
C PHE A 139 -15.68 -1.42 -11.61
N VAL A 140 -15.02 -1.13 -12.73
CA VAL A 140 -14.69 0.22 -13.17
C VAL A 140 -15.45 0.50 -14.45
N ASN A 141 -16.29 1.55 -14.45
CA ASN A 141 -17.16 1.90 -15.59
C ASN A 141 -17.96 0.70 -16.14
N GLY A 142 -18.49 -0.14 -15.24
CA GLY A 142 -19.28 -1.32 -15.61
C GLY A 142 -18.50 -2.55 -16.05
N VAL A 143 -17.17 -2.49 -16.14
CA VAL A 143 -16.30 -3.63 -16.49
C VAL A 143 -15.64 -4.19 -15.23
N GLU A 144 -15.69 -5.50 -15.05
CA GLU A 144 -15.01 -6.16 -13.92
C GLU A 144 -13.49 -6.13 -14.13
N ILE A 145 -12.75 -5.70 -13.11
CA ILE A 145 -11.30 -5.54 -13.15
C ILE A 145 -10.65 -6.59 -12.27
N ARG A 146 -9.77 -7.37 -12.89
CA ARG A 146 -8.81 -8.27 -12.21
C ARG A 146 -7.38 -7.90 -12.56
N ASP A 147 -7.15 -7.52 -13.82
CA ASP A 147 -5.91 -6.93 -14.29
C ASP A 147 -5.98 -5.41 -14.15
N LEU A 148 -5.31 -4.87 -13.13
CA LEU A 148 -5.36 -3.45 -12.80
C LEU A 148 -4.35 -2.69 -13.65
N ILE A 149 -4.84 -1.96 -14.65
CA ILE A 149 -4.03 -1.01 -15.42
C ILE A 149 -4.31 0.39 -14.88
N ILE A 150 -3.32 0.99 -14.22
CA ILE A 150 -3.44 2.35 -13.70
C ILE A 150 -3.51 3.32 -14.90
N PRO A 151 -4.44 4.28 -14.91
CA PRO A 151 -4.57 5.22 -16.04
C PRO A 151 -3.39 6.19 -16.18
N ASN A 152 -3.12 6.65 -17.40
CA ASN A 152 -2.00 7.53 -17.73
C ASN A 152 -2.14 8.97 -17.18
N ASP A 153 -3.31 9.36 -16.69
CA ASP A 153 -3.55 10.67 -16.04
C ASP A 153 -3.34 10.61 -14.51
N VAL A 154 -2.92 9.46 -13.98
CA VAL A 154 -2.51 9.28 -12.58
C VAL A 154 -1.02 9.57 -12.46
N ASP A 155 -0.66 10.53 -11.60
CA ASP A 155 0.72 10.89 -11.28
C ASP A 155 1.25 10.20 -10.01
N SER A 156 0.34 9.74 -9.15
CA SER A 156 0.63 9.13 -7.86
C SER A 156 -0.53 8.25 -7.41
N ILE A 157 -0.20 7.16 -6.72
CA ILE A 157 -1.17 6.30 -6.05
C ILE A 157 -1.13 6.60 -4.57
N SER A 158 -2.26 6.94 -3.99
CA SER A 158 -2.38 7.30 -2.58
C SER A 158 -2.03 6.12 -1.67
N ALA A 159 -1.59 6.43 -0.46
CA ALA A 159 -1.38 5.43 0.58
C ALA A 159 -2.67 4.63 0.79
N TYR A 160 -2.53 3.31 0.97
CA TYR A 160 -3.63 2.36 1.21
C TYR A 160 -4.70 2.25 0.10
N ALA A 161 -4.49 2.84 -1.08
CA ALA A 161 -5.50 2.94 -2.14
C ALA A 161 -6.06 1.58 -2.60
N PHE A 162 -5.28 0.51 -2.51
CA PHE A 162 -5.67 -0.86 -2.84
C PHE A 162 -5.32 -1.84 -1.73
N TRP A 163 -5.23 -1.38 -0.48
CA TRP A 163 -4.85 -2.22 0.65
C TRP A 163 -5.75 -3.46 0.75
N ASN A 164 -5.13 -4.63 0.82
CA ASN A 164 -5.79 -5.94 0.89
C ASN A 164 -6.82 -6.18 -0.23
N ALA A 165 -6.65 -5.56 -1.41
CA ALA A 165 -7.55 -5.74 -2.53
C ALA A 165 -7.54 -7.20 -3.01
N LYS A 166 -8.63 -7.92 -2.75
CA LYS A 166 -8.82 -9.33 -3.12
C LYS A 166 -9.07 -9.59 -4.62
N PRO A 167 -9.77 -8.74 -5.39
CA PRO A 167 -10.09 -9.05 -6.79
C PRO A 167 -8.89 -8.95 -7.75
N ILE A 168 -7.84 -8.21 -7.36
CA ILE A 168 -6.75 -7.79 -8.25
C ILE A 168 -5.69 -8.90 -8.33
N ILE A 169 -5.38 -9.35 -9.55
CA ILE A 169 -4.41 -10.43 -9.80
C ILE A 169 -3.16 -9.94 -10.51
N SER A 170 -3.22 -8.82 -11.21
CA SER A 170 -2.05 -8.20 -11.84
C SER A 170 -2.14 -6.68 -11.75
N VAL A 171 -0.98 -6.03 -11.78
CA VAL A 171 -0.89 -4.56 -11.73
C VAL A 171 0.08 -4.05 -12.78
N THR A 172 -0.37 -3.11 -13.61
CA THR A 172 0.45 -2.34 -14.53
C THR A 172 0.45 -0.87 -14.11
N ILE A 173 1.64 -0.36 -13.78
CA ILE A 173 1.89 1.02 -13.40
C ILE A 173 2.50 1.75 -14.61
N PRO A 174 1.80 2.73 -15.21
CA PRO A 174 2.27 3.44 -16.38
C PRO A 174 3.37 4.45 -16.03
N LYS A 175 4.00 4.99 -17.07
CA LYS A 175 5.08 6.00 -16.94
C LYS A 175 4.68 7.30 -16.23
N SER A 176 3.39 7.61 -16.21
CA SER A 176 2.89 8.83 -15.55
C SER A 176 3.03 8.77 -14.03
N VAL A 177 3.03 7.58 -13.43
CA VAL A 177 3.04 7.38 -11.98
C VAL A 177 4.45 7.53 -11.42
N LYS A 178 4.66 8.61 -10.67
CA LYS A 178 5.93 8.98 -10.03
C LYS A 178 6.10 8.37 -8.65
N SER A 179 4.99 8.05 -7.97
CA SER A 179 5.03 7.47 -6.63
C SER A 179 3.86 6.54 -6.35
N ILE A 180 4.17 5.49 -5.58
CA ILE A 180 3.19 4.58 -4.99
C ILE A 180 3.24 4.79 -3.48
N GLY A 181 2.11 5.16 -2.89
CA GLY A 181 2.00 5.51 -1.49
C GLY A 181 2.23 4.34 -0.53
N LYS A 182 2.45 4.69 0.74
CA LYS A 182 2.64 3.73 1.83
C LYS A 182 1.53 2.68 1.81
N GLU A 183 1.91 1.40 1.86
CA GLU A 183 1.00 0.25 1.93
C GLU A 183 -0.11 0.21 0.85
N ALA A 184 0.06 0.91 -0.27
CA ALA A 184 -0.97 1.05 -1.29
C ALA A 184 -1.55 -0.29 -1.77
N PHE A 185 -0.75 -1.34 -1.84
CA PHE A 185 -1.12 -2.70 -2.23
C PHE A 185 -0.74 -3.74 -1.15
N ARG A 186 -0.51 -3.33 0.09
CA ARG A 186 -0.12 -4.27 1.14
C ARG A 186 -1.21 -5.32 1.35
N TYR A 187 -0.80 -6.58 1.58
CA TYR A 187 -1.70 -7.74 1.74
C TYR A 187 -2.57 -8.05 0.52
N CYS A 188 -2.26 -7.54 -0.67
CA CYS A 188 -2.91 -7.98 -1.91
C CYS A 188 -2.42 -9.39 -2.28
N LYS A 189 -2.92 -10.39 -1.56
CA LYS A 189 -2.49 -11.80 -1.67
C LYS A 189 -2.88 -12.46 -2.98
N SER A 190 -3.71 -11.82 -3.81
CA SER A 190 -4.08 -12.33 -5.13
C SER A 190 -3.13 -11.89 -6.25
N ILE A 191 -2.31 -10.86 -6.05
CA ILE A 191 -1.43 -10.32 -7.09
C ILE A 191 -0.34 -11.34 -7.41
N GLY A 192 -0.30 -11.79 -8.67
CA GLY A 192 0.72 -12.67 -9.24
C GLY A 192 1.82 -11.94 -10.01
N SER A 193 1.54 -10.74 -10.54
CA SER A 193 2.53 -9.97 -11.30
C SER A 193 2.37 -8.46 -11.15
N VAL A 194 3.50 -7.75 -11.09
CA VAL A 194 3.56 -6.28 -11.07
C VAL A 194 4.53 -5.78 -12.15
N GLN A 195 4.06 -4.83 -12.97
CA GLN A 195 4.88 -4.18 -14.00
C GLN A 195 4.95 -2.68 -13.75
N VAL A 196 6.16 -2.14 -13.59
CA VAL A 196 6.42 -0.71 -13.37
C VAL A 196 7.14 -0.13 -14.59
N GLN A 197 6.43 0.72 -15.33
CA GLN A 197 6.90 1.19 -16.64
C GLN A 197 7.74 2.48 -16.60
N GLY A 198 7.65 3.29 -15.54
CA GLY A 198 8.34 4.58 -15.42
C GLY A 198 9.14 4.74 -14.14
N ALA A 199 9.82 5.89 -14.00
CA ALA A 199 10.56 6.21 -12.79
C ALA A 199 9.61 6.40 -11.60
N THR A 200 9.70 5.49 -10.63
CA THR A 200 8.76 5.40 -9.51
C THR A 200 9.49 5.37 -8.18
N VAL A 201 8.94 6.07 -7.18
CA VAL A 201 9.25 5.83 -5.77
C VAL A 201 8.18 4.92 -5.19
N ILE A 202 8.57 3.72 -4.78
CA ILE A 202 7.67 2.76 -4.12
C ILE A 202 7.83 2.91 -2.61
N SER A 203 6.81 3.44 -1.96
CA SER A 203 6.86 3.81 -0.54
C SER A 203 6.83 2.61 0.40
N GLU A 204 6.97 2.90 1.69
CA GLU A 204 7.05 1.90 2.76
C GLU A 204 5.94 0.85 2.64
N SER A 205 6.33 -0.43 2.64
CA SER A 205 5.41 -1.57 2.58
C SER A 205 4.37 -1.55 1.45
N ALA A 206 4.59 -0.78 0.37
CA ALA A 206 3.60 -0.59 -0.70
C ALA A 206 3.07 -1.91 -1.28
N PHE A 207 3.91 -2.93 -1.45
CA PHE A 207 3.53 -4.29 -1.86
C PHE A 207 3.89 -5.33 -0.78
N GLY A 208 3.99 -4.91 0.49
CA GLY A 208 4.31 -5.81 1.58
C GLY A 208 3.25 -6.91 1.72
N SER A 209 3.69 -8.15 1.91
CA SER A 209 2.84 -9.33 2.06
C SER A 209 1.91 -9.61 0.86
N CYS A 210 2.31 -9.20 -0.34
CA CYS A 210 1.75 -9.72 -1.59
C CYS A 210 2.27 -11.15 -1.82
N ASN A 211 1.77 -12.09 -1.02
CA ASN A 211 2.39 -13.41 -0.89
C ASN A 211 2.44 -14.23 -2.18
N ASN A 212 1.51 -14.00 -3.11
CA ASN A 212 1.45 -14.69 -4.41
C ASN A 212 2.17 -13.96 -5.54
N LEU A 213 2.87 -12.84 -5.28
CA LEU A 213 3.60 -12.13 -6.32
C LEU A 213 4.74 -13.02 -6.83
N ILE A 214 4.69 -13.43 -8.10
CA ILE A 214 5.70 -14.31 -8.73
C ILE A 214 6.71 -13.52 -9.55
N VAL A 215 6.22 -12.54 -10.32
CA VAL A 215 7.04 -11.76 -11.26
C VAL A 215 6.89 -10.26 -11.01
N LEU A 216 8.02 -9.59 -10.89
CA LEU A 216 8.11 -8.13 -10.80
C LEU A 216 8.97 -7.62 -11.95
N SER A 217 8.56 -6.53 -12.62
CA SER A 217 9.38 -5.93 -13.68
C SER A 217 9.51 -4.41 -13.54
N PHE A 218 10.72 -3.90 -13.72
CA PHE A 218 11.04 -2.47 -13.75
C PHE A 218 11.65 -2.08 -15.08
N ASN A 219 10.99 -1.19 -15.82
CA ASN A 219 11.51 -0.69 -17.10
C ASN A 219 12.46 0.51 -16.94
N ASP A 220 12.28 1.29 -15.87
CA ASP A 220 13.01 2.53 -15.59
C ASP A 220 13.53 2.53 -14.15
N LYS A 221 14.44 3.47 -13.86
CA LYS A 221 15.06 3.62 -12.54
C LYS A 221 14.02 3.78 -11.43
N THR A 222 14.13 2.95 -10.39
CA THR A 222 13.15 2.88 -9.31
C THR A 222 13.81 2.95 -7.94
N GLU A 223 13.20 3.70 -7.01
CA GLU A 223 13.59 3.74 -5.60
C GLU A 223 12.58 2.96 -4.75
N LEU A 224 13.07 2.04 -3.93
CA LEU A 224 12.26 1.20 -3.05
C LEU A 224 12.46 1.62 -1.58
N LYS A 225 11.40 2.01 -0.91
CA LYS A 225 11.43 2.33 0.53
C LYS A 225 11.25 1.08 1.38
N SER A 226 11.43 1.23 2.69
CA SER A 226 11.49 0.11 3.63
C SER A 226 10.33 -0.87 3.48
N SER A 227 10.65 -2.17 3.47
CA SER A 227 9.68 -3.27 3.38
C SER A 227 8.78 -3.27 2.13
N ALA A 228 9.09 -2.49 1.08
CA ALA A 228 8.24 -2.34 -0.10
C ALA A 228 7.73 -3.66 -0.70
N PHE A 229 8.53 -4.73 -0.68
CA PHE A 229 8.18 -6.08 -1.14
C PHE A 229 8.41 -7.16 -0.07
N SER A 230 8.42 -6.78 1.21
CA SER A 230 8.65 -7.73 2.32
C SER A 230 7.53 -8.77 2.38
N GLY A 231 7.88 -10.05 2.48
CA GLY A 231 6.91 -11.15 2.54
C GLY A 231 6.25 -11.47 1.19
N CYS A 232 6.83 -11.06 0.07
CA CYS A 232 6.45 -11.56 -1.26
C CYS A 232 7.02 -12.97 -1.45
N ASN A 233 6.49 -13.94 -0.71
CA ASN A 233 7.10 -15.26 -0.55
C ASN A 233 7.22 -16.04 -1.86
N MET A 234 6.30 -15.85 -2.82
CA MET A 234 6.34 -16.48 -4.14
C MET A 234 7.18 -15.73 -5.18
N LEU A 235 7.85 -14.62 -4.82
CA LEU A 235 8.60 -13.82 -5.78
C LEU A 235 9.82 -14.59 -6.25
N GLU A 236 9.80 -15.02 -7.51
CA GLU A 236 10.84 -15.84 -8.12
C GLU A 236 11.76 -15.03 -9.04
N SER A 237 11.21 -14.04 -9.73
CA SER A 237 11.91 -13.29 -10.78
C SER A 237 11.64 -11.79 -10.70
N ILE A 238 12.72 -11.01 -10.77
CA ILE A 238 12.68 -9.57 -10.94
C ILE A 238 13.37 -9.23 -12.26
N ILE A 239 12.59 -8.75 -13.22
CA ILE A 239 13.09 -8.30 -14.52
C ILE A 239 13.50 -6.83 -14.40
N GLY A 240 14.74 -6.50 -14.74
CA GLY A 240 15.26 -5.14 -14.59
C GLY A 240 15.57 -4.78 -13.12
N ASP A 241 15.95 -5.76 -12.30
CA ASP A 241 16.47 -5.56 -10.94
C ASP A 241 17.64 -4.54 -10.87
N SER A 242 18.49 -4.50 -11.90
CA SER A 242 19.55 -3.48 -12.04
C SER A 242 19.03 -2.03 -12.15
N ASN A 243 17.74 -1.83 -12.45
CA ASN A 243 17.10 -0.51 -12.46
C ASN A 243 16.75 -0.02 -11.04
N ILE A 244 16.88 -0.85 -10.02
CA ILE A 244 16.66 -0.44 -8.64
C ILE A 244 17.90 0.31 -8.14
N THR A 245 17.80 1.64 -7.99
CA THR A 245 18.96 2.49 -7.67
C THR A 245 19.10 2.81 -6.18
N LYS A 246 18.02 2.63 -5.40
CA LYS A 246 17.99 2.82 -3.95
C LYS A 246 17.02 1.85 -3.29
N MET A 247 17.43 1.28 -2.16
CA MET A 247 16.62 0.37 -1.38
C MET A 247 16.70 0.71 0.11
N GLY A 248 15.54 0.78 0.77
CA GLY A 248 15.43 0.91 2.21
C GLY A 248 15.62 -0.42 2.94
N GLN A 249 15.31 -0.43 4.24
CA GLN A 249 15.43 -1.62 5.08
C GLN A 249 14.42 -2.70 4.70
N ALA A 250 14.81 -3.96 4.79
CA ALA A 250 13.92 -5.11 4.65
C ALA A 250 13.09 -5.17 3.34
N VAL A 251 13.51 -4.52 2.24
CA VAL A 251 12.73 -4.44 0.99
C VAL A 251 12.31 -5.81 0.47
N PHE A 252 13.21 -6.80 0.48
CA PHE A 252 12.95 -8.16 0.04
C PHE A 252 12.97 -9.18 1.19
N SER A 253 12.84 -8.72 2.43
CA SER A 253 12.80 -9.61 3.60
C SER A 253 11.69 -10.65 3.43
N GLY A 254 12.02 -11.93 3.56
CA GLY A 254 11.07 -13.04 3.45
C GLY A 254 10.67 -13.41 2.02
N CYS A 255 11.34 -12.88 0.99
CA CYS A 255 11.19 -13.35 -0.39
C CYS A 255 11.89 -14.71 -0.58
N ILE A 256 11.35 -15.74 0.07
CA ILE A 256 11.99 -17.07 0.20
C ILE A 256 12.27 -17.78 -1.12
N ASN A 257 11.55 -17.44 -2.21
CA ASN A 257 11.72 -18.02 -3.54
C ASN A 257 12.59 -17.17 -4.50
N LEU A 258 13.11 -16.01 -4.05
CA LEU A 258 13.93 -15.14 -4.88
C LEU A 258 15.31 -15.76 -5.08
N LYS A 259 15.61 -16.22 -6.30
CA LYS A 259 16.85 -16.95 -6.60
C LYS A 259 18.02 -16.07 -7.03
N ASN A 260 17.72 -15.08 -7.87
CA ASN A 260 18.70 -14.20 -8.49
C ASN A 260 18.31 -12.75 -8.24
N PHE A 261 19.30 -11.93 -7.95
CA PHE A 261 19.14 -10.49 -7.82
C PHE A 261 20.44 -9.78 -8.23
N THR A 262 20.33 -8.80 -9.11
CA THR A 262 21.43 -7.95 -9.58
C THR A 262 21.36 -6.60 -8.89
N LEU A 263 22.31 -6.33 -8.00
CA LEU A 263 22.47 -5.01 -7.40
C LEU A 263 22.98 -4.01 -8.45
N SER A 264 22.34 -2.84 -8.53
CA SER A 264 22.84 -1.74 -9.35
C SER A 264 24.17 -1.19 -8.82
N ASN A 265 25.02 -0.69 -9.71
CA ASN A 265 26.26 0.03 -9.36
C ASN A 265 26.00 1.40 -8.70
N GLU A 266 24.73 1.79 -8.50
CA GLU A 266 24.32 2.98 -7.76
C GLU A 266 24.02 2.68 -6.28
N ILE A 267 24.00 1.40 -5.86
CA ILE A 267 23.71 1.02 -4.48
C ILE A 267 24.92 1.32 -3.59
N GLU A 268 24.77 2.32 -2.71
CA GLU A 268 25.81 2.73 -1.75
C GLU A 268 25.79 1.92 -0.44
N LYS A 269 24.64 1.32 -0.12
CA LYS A 269 24.39 0.59 1.13
C LYS A 269 23.47 -0.59 0.88
N ILE A 270 23.83 -1.73 1.44
CA ILE A 270 22.92 -2.86 1.64
C ILE A 270 22.31 -2.65 3.03
N GLU A 271 21.06 -2.19 3.08
CA GLU A 271 20.38 -1.81 4.32
C GLU A 271 20.08 -3.00 5.24
N THR A 272 19.75 -2.70 6.51
CA THR A 272 19.34 -3.69 7.50
C THR A 272 18.23 -4.61 6.97
N ARG A 273 18.44 -5.92 7.13
CA ARG A 273 17.50 -6.99 6.71
C ARG A 273 17.12 -7.00 5.23
N LEU A 274 17.86 -6.32 4.33
CA LEU A 274 17.45 -6.13 2.93
C LEU A 274 16.97 -7.42 2.24
N PHE A 275 17.71 -8.52 2.41
CA PHE A 275 17.41 -9.86 1.91
C PHE A 275 17.23 -10.88 3.05
N TYR A 276 16.80 -10.43 4.23
CA TYR A 276 16.57 -11.32 5.38
C TYR A 276 15.66 -12.50 5.00
N SER A 277 16.10 -13.73 5.27
CA SER A 277 15.39 -14.97 4.94
C SER A 277 15.04 -15.14 3.44
N CYS A 278 15.83 -14.58 2.51
CA CYS A 278 15.75 -14.95 1.09
C CYS A 278 16.43 -16.31 0.89
N SER A 279 15.81 -17.39 1.39
CA SER A 279 16.44 -18.71 1.51
C SER A 279 16.91 -19.33 0.20
N SER A 280 16.27 -18.99 -0.94
CA SER A 280 16.64 -19.49 -2.27
C SER A 280 17.69 -18.64 -3.00
N LEU A 281 18.16 -17.53 -2.43
CA LEU A 281 19.13 -16.65 -3.10
C LEU A 281 20.49 -17.35 -3.16
N THR A 282 21.00 -17.64 -4.36
CA THR A 282 22.19 -18.50 -4.53
C THR A 282 23.52 -17.75 -4.57
N SER A 283 23.53 -16.52 -5.08
CA SER A 283 24.73 -15.69 -5.23
C SER A 283 24.38 -14.21 -5.21
N ILE A 284 25.29 -13.39 -4.70
CA ILE A 284 25.16 -11.93 -4.75
C ILE A 284 26.53 -11.28 -4.98
N THR A 285 26.58 -10.34 -5.93
CA THR A 285 27.76 -9.47 -6.14
C THR A 285 27.48 -8.11 -5.53
N ILE A 286 28.25 -7.74 -4.50
CA ILE A 286 28.13 -6.43 -3.87
C ILE A 286 28.83 -5.40 -4.79
N PRO A 287 28.16 -4.31 -5.19
CA PRO A 287 28.74 -3.35 -6.13
C PRO A 287 29.85 -2.53 -5.48
N THR A 288 30.80 -2.05 -6.28
CA THR A 288 31.96 -1.24 -5.82
C THR A 288 31.57 0.16 -5.31
N SER A 289 30.32 0.56 -5.48
CA SER A 289 29.73 1.74 -4.84
C SER A 289 29.37 1.50 -3.38
N CYS A 290 29.22 0.24 -2.96
CA CYS A 290 28.71 -0.12 -1.65
C CYS A 290 29.77 0.07 -0.57
N THR A 291 29.40 0.77 0.50
CA THR A 291 30.27 1.09 1.64
C THR A 291 29.88 0.35 2.93
N LEU A 292 28.64 -0.15 3.00
CA LEU A 292 28.04 -0.78 4.18
C LEU A 292 27.21 -2.01 3.79
N VAL A 293 27.45 -3.11 4.50
CA VAL A 293 26.53 -4.25 4.58
C VAL A 293 25.85 -4.20 5.95
N GLY A 294 24.54 -3.95 5.99
CA GLY A 294 23.79 -3.71 7.21
C GLY A 294 23.53 -4.96 8.06
N ALA A 295 23.00 -4.76 9.26
CA ALA A 295 22.67 -5.84 10.18
C ALA A 295 21.63 -6.80 9.57
N ASN A 296 21.87 -8.10 9.75
CA ASN A 296 21.01 -9.19 9.24
C ASN A 296 20.72 -9.12 7.72
N ALA A 297 21.52 -8.38 6.93
CA ALA A 297 21.23 -8.08 5.54
C ALA A 297 20.92 -9.31 4.67
N PHE A 298 21.66 -10.40 4.90
CA PHE A 298 21.51 -11.69 4.23
C PHE A 298 21.24 -12.82 5.24
N GLU A 299 20.84 -12.50 6.47
CA GLU A 299 20.63 -13.55 7.47
C GLU A 299 19.55 -14.54 6.99
N GLY A 300 19.85 -15.84 7.02
CA GLY A 300 18.94 -16.89 6.58
C GLY A 300 18.86 -17.08 5.06
N CYS A 301 19.77 -16.49 4.27
CA CYS A 301 19.95 -16.85 2.87
C CYS A 301 20.65 -18.22 2.78
N SER A 302 19.92 -19.29 3.09
CA SER A 302 20.49 -20.63 3.28
C SER A 302 21.15 -21.21 2.03
N ASP A 303 20.67 -20.84 0.83
CA ASP A 303 21.23 -21.30 -0.45
C ASP A 303 22.37 -20.42 -0.98
N LEU A 304 22.72 -19.33 -0.30
CA LEU A 304 23.77 -18.42 -0.72
C LEU A 304 25.12 -19.12 -0.61
N SER A 305 25.73 -19.47 -1.75
CA SER A 305 26.95 -20.27 -1.79
C SER A 305 28.23 -19.44 -1.88
N SER A 306 28.14 -18.24 -2.45
CA SER A 306 29.27 -17.34 -2.61
C SER A 306 28.88 -15.86 -2.47
N VAL A 307 29.81 -15.08 -1.94
CA VAL A 307 29.68 -13.62 -1.83
C VAL A 307 31.01 -12.96 -2.21
N THR A 308 30.94 -11.93 -3.04
CA THR A 308 32.07 -11.04 -3.32
C THR A 308 31.84 -9.68 -2.68
N ILE A 309 32.71 -9.32 -1.73
CA ILE A 309 32.70 -8.05 -1.00
C ILE A 309 33.85 -7.18 -1.54
N PRO A 310 33.58 -6.03 -2.19
CA PRO A 310 34.62 -5.19 -2.78
C PRO A 310 35.38 -4.35 -1.74
N ASP A 311 36.53 -3.80 -2.15
CA ASP A 311 37.38 -2.91 -1.32
C ASP A 311 36.67 -1.65 -0.82
N SER A 312 35.55 -1.26 -1.43
CA SER A 312 34.76 -0.10 -1.00
C SER A 312 33.98 -0.35 0.29
N VAL A 313 33.73 -1.61 0.67
CA VAL A 313 32.96 -1.94 1.87
C VAL A 313 33.85 -1.76 3.10
N THR A 314 33.39 -0.89 4.01
CA THR A 314 34.13 -0.53 5.23
C THR A 314 33.52 -1.14 6.50
N ILE A 315 32.22 -1.46 6.47
CA ILE A 315 31.46 -1.96 7.61
C ILE A 315 30.61 -3.17 7.21
N ILE A 316 30.70 -4.24 8.00
CA ILE A 316 29.77 -5.37 8.00
C ILE A 316 29.01 -5.38 9.33
N GLY A 317 27.69 -5.26 9.26
CA GLY A 317 26.78 -5.19 10.39
C GLY A 317 26.55 -6.54 11.07
N GLU A 318 25.97 -6.47 12.26
CA GLU A 318 25.70 -7.63 13.11
C GLU A 318 24.92 -8.70 12.35
N ARG A 319 25.38 -9.97 12.43
CA ARG A 319 24.69 -11.13 11.83
C ARG A 319 24.42 -11.00 10.32
N ALA A 320 25.14 -10.16 9.58
CA ALA A 320 24.88 -9.89 8.16
C ALA A 320 24.74 -11.16 7.30
N PHE A 321 25.53 -12.21 7.58
CA PHE A 321 25.51 -13.50 6.90
C PHE A 321 25.18 -14.67 7.85
N SER A 322 24.50 -14.40 8.97
CA SER A 322 24.07 -15.43 9.91
C SER A 322 23.14 -16.44 9.23
N ALA A 323 23.24 -17.73 9.56
CA ALA A 323 22.42 -18.79 8.97
C ALA A 323 22.48 -18.92 7.43
N CYS A 324 23.51 -18.37 6.77
CA CYS A 324 23.85 -18.70 5.38
C CYS A 324 24.56 -20.07 5.33
N THR A 325 23.80 -21.16 5.48
CA THR A 325 24.35 -22.50 5.72
C THR A 325 25.15 -23.10 4.56
N ASN A 326 24.90 -22.65 3.31
CA ASN A 326 25.65 -23.10 2.13
C ASN A 326 26.81 -22.18 1.75
N LEU A 327 27.08 -21.11 2.51
CA LEU A 327 28.13 -20.15 2.20
C LEU A 327 29.51 -20.78 2.43
N VAL A 328 30.16 -21.20 1.34
CA VAL A 328 31.48 -21.86 1.36
C VAL A 328 32.61 -20.93 0.92
N GLU A 329 32.31 -19.88 0.17
CA GLU A 329 33.30 -18.95 -0.36
C GLU A 329 32.91 -17.50 -0.08
N VAL A 330 33.82 -16.75 0.53
CA VAL A 330 33.69 -15.30 0.71
C VAL A 330 34.98 -14.65 0.20
N VAL A 331 34.86 -13.89 -0.88
CA VAL A 331 35.95 -13.05 -1.38
C VAL A 331 35.82 -11.70 -0.72
N VAL A 332 36.84 -11.31 0.03
CA VAL A 332 36.81 -10.12 0.88
C VAL A 332 37.84 -9.11 0.40
N GLY A 333 37.37 -7.90 0.09
CA GLY A 333 38.21 -6.75 -0.22
C GLY A 333 38.95 -6.20 1.01
N THR A 334 39.99 -5.41 0.78
CA THR A 334 40.90 -4.93 1.83
C THR A 334 40.37 -3.74 2.63
N GLY A 335 39.21 -3.18 2.26
CA GLY A 335 38.67 -1.96 2.86
C GLY A 335 37.90 -2.12 4.16
N ILE A 336 37.65 -3.36 4.62
CA ILE A 336 36.86 -3.59 5.84
C ILE A 336 37.62 -3.07 7.06
N THR A 337 36.97 -2.16 7.80
CA THR A 337 37.50 -1.58 9.06
C THR A 337 36.71 -2.02 10.29
N LYS A 338 35.47 -2.48 10.11
CA LYS A 338 34.59 -2.91 11.20
C LYS A 338 33.73 -4.11 10.80
N ILE A 339 33.71 -5.13 11.66
CA ILE A 339 32.74 -6.23 11.64
C ILE A 339 32.04 -6.23 13.00
N GLU A 340 30.73 -6.00 13.02
CA GLU A 340 29.94 -5.95 14.25
C GLU A 340 29.58 -7.36 14.73
N SER A 341 29.84 -7.66 16.00
CA SER A 341 29.54 -8.96 16.63
C SER A 341 28.24 -8.91 17.45
N CYS A 342 27.62 -10.10 17.57
CA CYS A 342 26.43 -10.43 18.36
C CYS A 342 26.38 -9.85 19.78
#